data_AF-A0A847T103-F1
#
_entry.id   AF-A0A847T103-F1
#
_cell.length_a   1.000
_cell.length_b   1.000
_cell.length_c   1.000
_cell.angle_alpha   90.00
_cell.angle_beta   90.00
_cell.angle_gamma   90.00
#
_symmetry.space_group_name_H-M   'P 1'
#
loop_
_entity.id
_entity.type
_entity.pdbx_description
1 polymer ?
#
loop_
_entity_poly.entity_id
_entity_poly.type
_entity_poly.pdbx_seq_one_letter_code
_entity_poly.pdbx_strand_id
1 'polypeptide(L)'
;MKSDKKTVRPVKKGNSKMDKAVRGKPIRSKKPVKTNDLPSCEELVEDLDTLAERVIFGKNQNRSYALRDAWFPSLVEVISDKSVPQESREEVLFLTLTNALLDMTMDVVPEDMALAYARNLDDYITVTMVNQKYDVDLLRTFREDFKKSEGDNFSNEENLTSALAQFEEEWWNKPRDDLDGKTPNDALEEMADKYSL
;
A
#
# COMPACT_ATOMS: atom_id res chain seq x y z
N MET A 1 21.79 -2.61 66.83
CA MET A 1 21.39 -3.39 68.02
C MET A 1 19.89 -3.26 68.21
N LYS A 2 19.20 -4.41 68.21
CA LYS A 2 17.87 -4.72 68.78
C LYS A 2 16.64 -3.96 68.24
N SER A 3 15.45 -4.55 68.06
CA SER A 3 14.92 -5.92 67.93
C SER A 3 13.38 -5.74 67.85
N ASP A 4 12.73 -6.63 67.11
CA ASP A 4 11.28 -6.85 67.02
C ASP A 4 10.48 -6.76 68.32
N LYS A 5 9.18 -6.43 68.19
CA LYS A 5 8.10 -7.22 68.83
C LYS A 5 6.73 -7.05 68.16
N LYS A 6 6.29 -8.16 67.54
CA LYS A 6 4.90 -8.53 67.22
C LYS A 6 4.11 -8.85 68.49
N THR A 7 2.79 -8.62 68.47
CA THR A 7 1.73 -9.41 69.18
C THR A 7 0.38 -9.06 68.49
N VAL A 8 -0.35 -9.89 67.73
CA VAL A 8 -0.98 -11.23 67.85
C VAL A 8 -2.35 -11.26 68.59
N ARG A 9 -3.42 -11.26 67.77
CA ARG A 9 -4.69 -12.08 67.72
C ARG A 9 -5.69 -12.07 68.90
N PRO A 10 -6.97 -12.44 68.62
CA PRO A 10 -7.33 -13.87 68.72
C PRO A 10 -8.10 -14.44 67.52
N VAL A 11 -8.04 -15.78 67.45
CA VAL A 11 -8.67 -16.71 66.51
C VAL A 11 -9.64 -17.61 67.30
N LYS A 12 -10.77 -18.02 66.69
CA LYS A 12 -11.38 -19.36 66.88
C LYS A 12 -11.95 -19.80 65.50
N LYS A 13 -11.38 -20.83 64.84
CA LYS A 13 -11.55 -22.31 64.99
C LYS A 13 -13.00 -22.74 64.65
N GLY A 14 -13.29 -23.71 63.79
CA GLY A 14 -12.59 -24.72 62.97
C GLY A 14 -13.63 -25.25 61.94
N ASN A 15 -13.51 -26.32 61.16
CA ASN A 15 -12.55 -27.40 61.07
C ASN A 15 -12.75 -28.13 59.70
N SER A 16 -11.74 -28.90 59.32
CA SER A 16 -11.49 -29.64 58.07
C SER A 16 -12.52 -30.72 57.64
N LYS A 17 -12.56 -31.10 56.34
CA LYS A 17 -11.88 -32.29 55.75
C LYS A 17 -12.40 -32.71 54.36
N MET A 18 -11.42 -33.08 53.52
CA MET A 18 -11.38 -34.22 52.58
C MET A 18 -12.02 -34.16 51.19
N ASP A 19 -11.12 -34.40 50.22
CA ASP A 19 -11.30 -34.85 48.85
C ASP A 19 -12.42 -35.88 48.64
N LYS A 20 -13.22 -35.66 47.60
CA LYS A 20 -13.88 -36.74 46.86
C LYS A 20 -13.82 -36.47 45.35
N ALA A 21 -13.16 -37.41 44.68
CA ALA A 21 -13.11 -37.60 43.24
C ALA A 21 -14.50 -37.49 42.59
N VAL A 22 -14.59 -36.67 41.53
CA VAL A 22 -15.74 -36.67 40.63
C VAL A 22 -15.51 -37.73 39.56
N ARG A 23 -16.29 -38.80 39.69
CA ARG A 23 -16.45 -39.92 38.76
C ARG A 23 -16.79 -39.43 37.34
N GLY A 24 -16.20 -40.09 36.35
CA GLY A 24 -16.40 -39.85 34.93
C GLY A 24 -17.87 -39.94 34.49
N LYS A 25 -18.19 -39.12 33.48
CA LYS A 25 -19.38 -39.25 32.63
C LYS A 25 -18.92 -39.59 31.20
N PRO A 26 -19.70 -40.40 30.47
CA PRO A 26 -19.23 -41.12 29.30
C PRO A 26 -18.97 -40.21 28.10
N ILE A 27 -17.95 -40.57 27.32
CA ILE A 27 -17.62 -39.98 26.02
C ILE A 27 -18.84 -40.13 25.11
N ARG A 28 -19.46 -38.99 24.77
CA ARG A 28 -20.52 -38.92 23.76
C ARG A 28 -19.87 -39.26 22.41
N SER A 29 -20.26 -40.38 21.83
CA SER A 29 -19.84 -40.77 20.48
C SER A 29 -20.16 -39.65 19.50
N LYS A 30 -19.12 -39.11 18.83
CA LYS A 30 -19.29 -38.19 17.72
C LYS A 30 -19.97 -38.97 16.59
N LYS A 31 -21.21 -38.61 16.25
CA LYS A 31 -21.80 -38.99 14.97
C LYS A 31 -20.94 -38.38 13.85
N PRO A 32 -20.70 -39.09 12.74
CA PRO A 32 -19.96 -38.51 11.61
C PRO A 32 -20.74 -37.30 11.10
N VAL A 33 -20.07 -36.14 11.07
CA VAL A 33 -20.55 -34.95 10.38
C VAL A 33 -20.66 -35.33 8.90
N LYS A 34 -21.86 -35.24 8.33
CA LYS A 34 -22.04 -35.36 6.89
C LYS A 34 -21.28 -34.18 6.26
N THR A 35 -20.17 -34.48 5.63
CA THR A 35 -19.45 -33.59 4.72
C THR A 35 -20.35 -33.35 3.53
N ASN A 36 -21.14 -32.28 3.54
CA ASN A 36 -21.80 -31.75 2.34
C ASN A 36 -22.33 -30.31 2.52
N ASP A 37 -21.73 -29.52 3.40
CA ASP A 37 -21.95 -28.06 3.47
C ASP A 37 -20.61 -27.38 3.77
N LEU A 38 -19.60 -27.63 2.93
CA LEU A 38 -18.50 -26.68 2.80
C LEU A 38 -19.01 -25.62 1.83
N PRO A 39 -19.18 -24.35 2.25
CA PRO A 39 -19.52 -23.28 1.32
C PRO A 39 -18.53 -23.29 0.16
N SER A 40 -19.03 -23.10 -1.05
CA SER A 40 -18.18 -22.93 -2.24
C SER A 40 -17.16 -21.83 -1.96
N CYS A 41 -15.98 -21.87 -2.61
CA CYS A 41 -15.05 -20.74 -2.60
C CYS A 41 -15.75 -19.41 -2.98
N GLU A 42 -16.88 -19.47 -3.69
CA GLU A 42 -17.72 -18.30 -4.05
C GLU A 42 -18.57 -17.74 -2.89
N GLU A 43 -18.87 -18.52 -1.84
CA GLU A 43 -19.65 -18.07 -0.67
C GLU A 43 -18.76 -17.60 0.50
N LEU A 44 -17.48 -18.01 0.54
CA LEU A 44 -16.51 -17.59 1.57
C LEU A 44 -15.84 -16.24 1.28
N VAL A 45 -16.02 -15.74 0.06
CA VAL A 45 -15.69 -14.38 -0.31
C VAL A 45 -16.93 -13.55 0.02
N GLU A 46 -16.98 -12.91 1.19
CA GLU A 46 -17.59 -11.58 1.22
C GLU A 46 -16.96 -10.85 0.04
N ASP A 47 -17.77 -10.57 -1.00
CA ASP A 47 -17.35 -9.98 -2.27
C ASP A 47 -16.22 -8.99 -2.02
N LEU A 48 -15.03 -9.24 -2.56
CA LEU A 48 -13.83 -8.45 -2.25
C LEU A 48 -14.08 -6.96 -2.45
N ASP A 49 -14.97 -6.63 -3.39
CA ASP A 49 -15.45 -5.28 -3.65
C ASP A 49 -16.30 -4.74 -2.49
N THR A 50 -17.19 -5.55 -1.92
CA THR A 50 -17.95 -5.19 -0.71
C THR A 50 -17.04 -5.02 0.50
N LEU A 51 -16.00 -5.85 0.64
CA LEU A 51 -15.00 -5.71 1.71
C LEU A 51 -14.14 -4.45 1.51
N ALA A 52 -13.70 -4.20 0.27
CA ALA A 52 -12.93 -3.01 -0.10
C ALA A 52 -13.78 -1.74 0.12
N GLU A 53 -15.04 -1.74 -0.27
CA GLU A 53 -15.95 -0.63 -0.01
C GLU A 53 -16.12 -0.41 1.50
N ARG A 54 -16.28 -1.47 2.29
CA ARG A 54 -16.46 -1.32 3.75
C ARG A 54 -15.19 -0.83 4.47
N VAL A 55 -14.01 -1.28 4.05
CA VAL A 55 -12.76 -1.11 4.82
C VAL A 55 -11.82 -0.10 4.19
N ILE A 56 -11.72 -0.08 2.86
CA ILE A 56 -10.80 0.77 2.10
C ILE A 56 -11.50 2.07 1.71
N PHE A 57 -12.66 2.05 1.03
CA PHE A 57 -13.23 3.27 0.45
C PHE A 57 -14.25 3.97 1.34
N GLY A 58 -15.17 3.23 1.95
CA GLY A 58 -16.30 3.76 2.74
C GLY A 58 -15.89 4.47 4.03
N LYS A 59 -14.63 4.31 4.45
CA LYS A 59 -14.06 5.08 5.59
C LYS A 59 -13.36 6.36 5.15
N ASN A 60 -13.15 6.60 3.85
CA ASN A 60 -12.35 7.74 3.37
C ASN A 60 -12.91 9.08 3.81
N GLN A 61 -14.23 9.26 3.82
CA GLN A 61 -14.83 10.51 4.33
C GLN A 61 -14.45 10.78 5.79
N ASN A 62 -14.49 9.76 6.64
CA ASN A 62 -14.08 9.88 8.05
C ASN A 62 -12.58 10.10 8.19
N ARG A 63 -11.76 9.42 7.38
CA ARG A 63 -10.30 9.63 7.33
C ARG A 63 -9.97 11.05 6.90
N SER A 64 -10.65 11.60 5.90
CA SER A 64 -10.46 12.97 5.45
C SER A 64 -10.74 13.98 6.57
N TYR A 65 -11.81 13.79 7.35
CA TYR A 65 -12.07 14.64 8.52
C TYR A 65 -11.04 14.50 9.63
N ALA A 66 -10.61 13.26 9.92
CA ALA A 66 -9.56 13.03 10.91
C ALA A 66 -8.22 13.66 10.48
N LEU A 67 -7.84 13.53 9.20
CA LEU A 67 -6.65 14.14 8.62
C LEU A 67 -6.76 15.66 8.60
N ARG A 68 -7.94 16.22 8.29
CA ARG A 68 -8.18 17.66 8.41
C ARG A 68 -7.90 18.11 9.84
N ASP A 69 -8.46 17.44 10.85
CA ASP A 69 -8.26 17.86 12.25
C ASP A 69 -6.81 17.72 12.70
N ALA A 70 -6.07 16.73 12.18
CA ALA A 70 -4.67 16.50 12.48
C ALA A 70 -3.71 17.47 11.77
N TRP A 71 -3.98 17.83 10.51
CA TRP A 71 -3.00 18.52 9.64
C TRP A 71 -3.40 19.95 9.30
N PHE A 72 -4.69 20.23 9.13
CA PHE A 72 -5.15 21.52 8.62
C PHE A 72 -4.70 22.72 9.47
N PRO A 73 -4.73 22.68 10.83
CA PRO A 73 -4.25 23.79 11.63
C PRO A 73 -2.78 24.15 11.34
N SER A 74 -1.91 23.14 11.27
CA SER A 74 -0.48 23.33 10.99
C SER A 74 -0.24 23.82 9.56
N LEU A 75 -1.02 23.32 8.59
CA LEU A 75 -0.93 23.78 7.20
C LEU A 75 -1.33 25.24 7.06
N VAL A 76 -2.39 25.68 7.75
CA VAL A 76 -2.82 27.09 7.77
C VAL A 76 -1.74 27.98 8.39
N GLU A 77 -1.08 27.53 9.45
CA GLU A 77 0.03 28.26 10.07
C GLU A 77 1.18 28.48 9.08
N VAL A 78 1.62 27.42 8.37
CA VAL A 78 2.69 27.49 7.37
C VAL A 78 2.38 28.52 6.27
N ILE A 79 1.18 28.50 5.69
CA ILE A 79 0.84 29.43 4.60
C ILE A 79 0.48 30.84 5.07
N SER A 80 0.20 31.00 6.36
CA SER A 80 -0.06 32.32 6.96
C SER A 80 1.23 33.03 7.38
N ASP A 81 2.38 32.33 7.34
CA ASP A 81 3.69 32.93 7.59
C ASP A 81 3.93 34.10 6.62
N LYS A 82 4.42 35.23 7.16
CA LYS A 82 4.64 36.46 6.40
C LYS A 82 5.77 36.34 5.38
N SER A 83 6.63 35.35 5.52
CA SER A 83 7.69 35.03 4.57
C SER A 83 7.17 34.35 3.30
N VAL A 84 5.96 33.78 3.33
CA VAL A 84 5.33 33.14 2.17
C VAL A 84 4.57 34.18 1.35
N PRO A 85 4.97 34.44 0.08
CA PRO A 85 4.24 35.34 -0.81
C PRO A 85 2.80 34.90 -0.99
N GLN A 86 1.86 35.85 -1.04
CA GLN A 86 0.44 35.51 -1.09
C GLN A 86 0.07 34.72 -2.35
N GLU A 87 0.70 35.04 -3.48
CA GLU A 87 0.56 34.34 -4.75
C GLU A 87 1.06 32.88 -4.72
N SER A 88 1.94 32.52 -3.79
CA SER A 88 2.53 31.17 -3.70
C SER A 88 1.92 30.30 -2.61
N ARG A 89 0.96 30.83 -1.82
CA ARG A 89 0.41 30.11 -0.66
C ARG A 89 -0.26 28.78 -1.04
N GLU A 90 -0.97 28.76 -2.15
CA GLU A 90 -1.65 27.54 -2.63
C GLU A 90 -0.64 26.48 -3.06
N GLU A 91 0.45 26.89 -3.71
CA GLU A 91 1.54 26.00 -4.12
C GLU A 91 2.30 25.47 -2.90
N VAL A 92 2.62 26.33 -1.92
CA VAL A 92 3.24 25.90 -0.65
C VAL A 92 2.33 24.94 0.11
N LEU A 93 1.01 25.19 0.13
CA LEU A 93 0.04 24.27 0.73
C LEU A 93 0.08 22.91 0.04
N PHE A 94 0.07 22.90 -1.30
CA PHE A 94 0.12 21.68 -2.10
C PHE A 94 1.41 20.89 -1.82
N LEU A 95 2.57 21.54 -1.85
CA LEU A 95 3.86 20.91 -1.60
C LEU A 95 3.93 20.34 -0.17
N THR A 96 3.49 21.10 0.84
CA THR A 96 3.52 20.66 2.24
C THR A 96 2.61 19.46 2.47
N LEU A 97 1.38 19.50 1.94
CA LEU A 97 0.44 18.39 2.06
C LEU A 97 0.93 17.15 1.30
N THR A 98 1.46 17.34 0.08
CA THR A 98 1.97 16.25 -0.75
C THR A 98 3.15 15.57 -0.07
N ASN A 99 4.09 16.34 0.49
CA ASN A 99 5.21 15.77 1.25
C ASN A 99 4.72 14.94 2.44
N ALA A 100 3.77 15.47 3.23
CA ALA A 100 3.21 14.73 4.36
C ALA A 100 2.50 13.43 3.94
N LEU A 101 1.84 13.41 2.77
CA LEU A 101 1.23 12.20 2.22
C LEU A 101 2.28 11.19 1.74
N LEU A 102 3.38 11.66 1.16
CA LEU A 102 4.51 10.80 0.76
C LEU A 102 5.19 10.20 2.00
N ASP A 103 5.45 11.01 3.03
CA ASP A 103 6.01 10.55 4.31
C ASP A 103 5.10 9.47 4.94
N MET A 104 3.78 9.74 5.02
CA MET A 104 2.82 8.76 5.53
C MET A 104 2.82 7.48 4.70
N THR A 105 2.90 7.59 3.37
CA THR A 105 2.96 6.43 2.48
C THR A 105 4.20 5.60 2.75
N MET A 106 5.37 6.24 2.86
CA MET A 106 6.63 5.54 3.12
C MET A 106 6.66 4.93 4.53
N ASP A 107 6.05 5.56 5.53
CA ASP A 107 5.95 5.05 6.90
C ASP A 107 5.09 3.78 7.02
N VAL A 108 4.13 3.58 6.12
CA VAL A 108 3.26 2.38 6.14
C VAL A 108 3.76 1.26 5.22
N VAL A 109 4.72 1.55 4.35
CA VAL A 109 5.35 0.55 3.48
C VAL A 109 6.30 -0.33 4.32
N PRO A 110 6.19 -1.67 4.25
CA PRO A 110 7.14 -2.58 4.88
C PRO A 110 8.60 -2.30 4.46
N GLU A 111 9.53 -2.37 5.41
CA GLU A 111 10.95 -2.04 5.21
C GLU A 111 11.59 -2.82 4.05
N ASP A 112 11.22 -4.09 3.89
CA ASP A 112 11.70 -4.97 2.83
C ASP A 112 11.21 -4.56 1.42
N MET A 113 10.15 -3.74 1.35
CA MET A 113 9.58 -3.21 0.11
C MET A 113 9.89 -1.73 -0.12
N ALA A 114 10.39 -1.00 0.88
CA ALA A 114 10.56 0.45 0.84
C ALA A 114 11.38 0.94 -0.36
N LEU A 115 12.53 0.30 -0.64
CA LEU A 115 13.39 0.67 -1.76
C LEU A 115 12.73 0.43 -3.13
N ALA A 116 12.03 -0.69 -3.28
CA ALA A 116 11.32 -0.99 -4.52
C ALA A 116 10.13 -0.04 -4.72
N TYR A 117 9.43 0.29 -3.64
CA TYR A 117 8.32 1.23 -3.68
C TYR A 117 8.78 2.64 -4.07
N ALA A 118 9.87 3.14 -3.46
CA ALA A 118 10.45 4.44 -3.81
C ALA A 118 10.80 4.53 -5.29
N ARG A 119 11.57 3.57 -5.82
CA ARG A 119 11.92 3.53 -7.25
C ARG A 119 10.70 3.48 -8.16
N ASN A 120 9.71 2.64 -7.83
CA ASN A 120 8.49 2.54 -8.63
C ASN A 120 7.67 3.84 -8.60
N LEU A 121 7.69 4.58 -7.49
CA LEU A 121 7.05 5.88 -7.39
C LEU A 121 7.77 6.92 -8.27
N ASP A 122 9.10 6.92 -8.23
CA ASP A 122 9.95 7.80 -9.04
C ASP A 122 9.75 7.53 -10.54
N ASP A 123 9.77 6.26 -10.95
CA ASP A 123 9.48 5.83 -12.32
C ASP A 123 8.06 6.25 -12.76
N TYR A 124 7.06 6.05 -11.89
CA TYR A 124 5.67 6.44 -12.19
C TYR A 124 5.52 7.95 -12.39
N ILE A 125 6.13 8.75 -11.51
CA ILE A 125 6.11 10.22 -11.64
C ILE A 125 6.82 10.61 -12.94
N THR A 126 7.99 10.06 -13.21
CA THR A 126 8.79 10.35 -14.41
C THR A 126 8.01 10.05 -15.68
N VAL A 127 7.42 8.85 -15.81
CA VAL A 127 6.58 8.47 -16.95
C VAL A 127 5.37 9.41 -17.09
N THR A 128 4.73 9.76 -15.98
CA THR A 128 3.57 10.67 -15.98
C THR A 128 3.96 12.05 -16.50
N MET A 129 5.09 12.59 -16.05
CA MET A 129 5.58 13.89 -16.49
C MET A 129 6.02 13.90 -17.96
N VAL A 130 6.63 12.81 -18.45
CA VAL A 130 6.96 12.66 -19.88
C VAL A 130 5.70 12.58 -20.73
N ASN A 131 4.74 11.74 -20.34
CA ASN A 131 3.44 11.63 -21.01
C ASN A 131 2.73 13.00 -21.11
N GLN A 132 2.73 13.78 -20.03
CA GLN A 132 2.17 15.14 -20.03
C GLN A 132 2.95 16.12 -20.91
N LYS A 133 4.29 16.08 -20.90
CA LYS A 133 5.14 17.00 -21.67
C LYS A 133 4.94 16.83 -23.17
N TYR A 134 4.85 15.59 -23.65
CA TYR A 134 4.79 15.28 -25.07
C TYR A 134 3.37 14.92 -25.56
N ASP A 135 2.36 14.95 -24.69
CA ASP A 135 0.98 14.53 -24.99
C ASP A 135 0.90 13.10 -25.55
N VAL A 136 1.63 12.18 -24.90
CA VAL A 136 1.73 10.77 -25.27
C VAL A 136 1.30 9.85 -24.13
N ASP A 137 1.06 8.57 -24.46
CA ASP A 137 0.94 7.49 -23.49
C ASP A 137 1.95 6.40 -23.84
N LEU A 138 3.14 6.49 -23.24
CA LEU A 138 4.26 5.60 -23.57
C LEU A 138 3.91 4.13 -23.41
N LEU A 139 3.28 3.75 -22.29
CA LEU A 139 2.99 2.34 -21.99
C LEU A 139 1.88 1.78 -22.87
N ARG A 140 0.84 2.57 -23.18
CA ARG A 140 -0.18 2.16 -24.16
C ARG A 140 0.43 2.00 -25.54
N THR A 141 1.24 2.96 -25.96
CA THR A 141 1.87 2.95 -27.28
C THR A 141 2.84 1.79 -27.42
N PHE A 142 3.64 1.49 -26.39
CA PHE A 142 4.49 0.31 -26.33
C PHE A 142 3.69 -0.97 -26.59
N ARG A 143 2.58 -1.15 -25.87
CA ARG A 143 1.72 -2.34 -26.01
C ARG A 143 1.10 -2.44 -27.41
N GLU A 144 0.63 -1.32 -27.95
CA GLU A 144 0.02 -1.27 -29.29
C GLU A 144 1.04 -1.56 -30.39
N ASP A 145 2.24 -0.97 -30.29
CA ASP A 145 3.35 -1.21 -31.21
C ASP A 145 3.83 -2.67 -31.13
N PHE A 146 3.97 -3.24 -29.93
CA PHE A 146 4.34 -4.65 -29.73
C PHE A 146 3.33 -5.58 -30.39
N LYS A 147 2.03 -5.37 -30.12
CA LYS A 147 0.96 -6.17 -30.72
C LYS A 147 0.94 -6.04 -32.25
N LYS A 148 1.31 -4.88 -32.78
CA LYS A 148 1.35 -4.62 -34.22
C LYS A 148 2.57 -5.26 -34.90
N SER A 149 3.72 -5.31 -34.25
CA SER A 149 4.95 -5.89 -34.81
C SER A 149 5.03 -7.40 -34.61
N GLU A 150 4.87 -7.86 -33.38
CA GLU A 150 5.07 -9.27 -32.99
C GLU A 150 3.77 -10.10 -33.06
N GLY A 151 2.61 -9.43 -33.05
CA GLY A 151 1.30 -10.06 -33.01
C GLY A 151 0.85 -10.48 -31.61
N ASP A 152 -0.20 -11.28 -31.54
CA ASP A 152 -0.78 -11.79 -30.28
C ASP A 152 -0.83 -13.32 -30.19
N ASN A 153 -0.22 -14.03 -31.16
CA ASN A 153 -0.26 -15.49 -31.25
C ASN A 153 1.13 -16.10 -31.03
N PHE A 154 1.48 -16.26 -29.76
CA PHE A 154 2.71 -16.96 -29.35
C PHE A 154 2.40 -18.43 -29.06
N SER A 155 3.25 -19.33 -29.55
CA SER A 155 3.08 -20.78 -29.38
C SER A 155 3.43 -21.27 -27.98
N ASN A 156 4.26 -20.53 -27.24
CA ASN A 156 4.60 -20.78 -25.85
C ASN A 156 5.09 -19.48 -25.17
N GLU A 157 5.24 -19.53 -23.84
CA GLU A 157 5.68 -18.41 -23.01
C GLU A 157 7.14 -17.99 -23.29
N GLU A 158 8.01 -18.93 -23.64
CA GLU A 158 9.41 -18.66 -23.96
C GLU A 158 9.56 -17.78 -25.21
N ASN A 159 8.77 -18.06 -26.24
CA ASN A 159 8.72 -17.27 -27.47
C ASN A 159 8.16 -15.87 -27.22
N LEU A 160 7.11 -15.75 -26.39
CA LEU A 160 6.58 -14.45 -25.96
C LEU A 160 7.65 -13.64 -25.22
N THR A 161 8.31 -14.24 -24.23
CA THR A 161 9.32 -13.57 -23.40
C THR A 161 10.51 -13.12 -24.25
N SER A 162 10.94 -13.95 -25.20
CA SER A 162 12.04 -13.62 -26.10
C SER A 162 11.70 -12.47 -27.06
N ALA A 163 10.49 -12.49 -27.64
CA ALA A 163 10.01 -11.43 -28.51
C ALA A 163 9.84 -10.11 -27.74
N LEU A 164 9.29 -10.18 -26.52
CA LEU A 164 9.14 -9.01 -25.64
C LEU A 164 10.50 -8.39 -25.32
N ALA A 165 11.49 -9.19 -24.90
CA ALA A 165 12.80 -8.67 -24.54
C ALA A 165 13.52 -7.99 -25.71
N GLN A 166 13.42 -8.55 -26.92
CA GLN A 166 14.01 -7.94 -28.12
C GLN A 166 13.28 -6.64 -28.49
N PHE A 167 11.95 -6.67 -28.50
CA PHE A 167 11.15 -5.50 -28.80
C PHE A 167 11.38 -4.38 -27.78
N GLU A 168 11.47 -4.71 -26.49
CA GLU A 168 11.72 -3.77 -25.41
C GLU A 168 13.03 -3.02 -25.60
N GLU A 169 14.13 -3.76 -25.80
CA GLU A 169 15.45 -3.17 -26.01
C GLU A 169 15.47 -2.23 -27.23
N GLU A 170 14.82 -2.61 -28.33
CA GLU A 170 14.76 -1.76 -29.52
C GLU A 170 13.84 -0.56 -29.34
N TRP A 171 12.65 -0.75 -28.74
CA TRP A 171 11.61 0.27 -28.67
C TRP A 171 11.99 1.41 -27.75
N TRP A 172 12.56 1.12 -26.57
CA TRP A 172 12.95 2.15 -25.61
C TRP A 172 14.16 2.99 -26.04
N ASN A 173 14.96 2.46 -26.98
CA ASN A 173 16.17 3.11 -27.50
C ASN A 173 16.01 3.66 -28.93
N LYS A 174 14.80 3.60 -29.50
CA LYS A 174 14.53 4.12 -30.85
C LYS A 174 14.03 5.57 -30.78
N PRO A 175 14.61 6.50 -31.56
CA PRO A 175 14.08 7.85 -31.69
C PRO A 175 12.65 7.87 -32.20
N ARG A 176 11.81 8.73 -31.62
CA ARG A 176 10.40 8.85 -32.00
C ARG A 176 9.99 10.29 -32.27
N ASP A 177 9.18 10.48 -33.30
CA ASP A 177 8.68 11.82 -33.70
C ASP A 177 7.75 12.42 -32.64
N ASP A 178 7.00 11.58 -31.92
CA ASP A 178 6.12 11.98 -30.81
C ASP A 178 6.89 12.37 -29.53
N LEU A 179 8.22 12.22 -29.53
CA LEU A 179 9.13 12.66 -28.46
C LEU A 179 10.17 13.67 -28.98
N ASP A 180 9.83 14.44 -30.01
CA ASP A 180 10.72 15.42 -30.65
C ASP A 180 12.05 14.81 -31.15
N GLY A 181 12.01 13.54 -31.58
CA GLY A 181 13.18 12.81 -32.06
C GLY A 181 14.06 12.20 -30.96
N LYS A 182 13.64 12.24 -29.69
CA LYS A 182 14.31 11.54 -28.59
C LYS A 182 13.89 10.07 -28.52
N THR A 183 14.72 9.27 -27.87
CA THR A 183 14.29 7.94 -27.44
C THR A 183 13.42 8.05 -26.18
N PRO A 184 12.51 7.10 -25.93
CA PRO A 184 11.81 7.01 -24.66
C PRO A 184 12.75 7.04 -23.44
N ASN A 185 13.87 6.32 -23.48
CA ASN A 185 14.87 6.33 -22.40
C ASN A 185 15.47 7.73 -22.17
N ASP A 186 15.89 8.43 -23.22
CA ASP A 186 16.44 9.79 -23.08
C ASP A 186 15.40 10.76 -22.51
N ALA A 187 14.13 10.62 -22.91
CA ALA A 187 13.05 11.46 -22.42
C ALA A 187 12.76 11.21 -20.94
N LEU A 188 12.84 9.96 -20.49
CA LEU A 188 12.70 9.58 -19.08
C LEU A 188 13.89 10.06 -18.26
N GLU A 189 15.13 9.83 -18.71
CA GLU A 189 16.35 10.25 -18.01
C GLU A 189 16.41 11.77 -17.83
N GLU A 190 16.14 12.56 -18.89
CA GLU A 190 16.09 14.02 -18.78
C GLU A 190 15.01 14.49 -17.79
N MET A 191 13.88 13.80 -17.73
CA MET A 191 12.79 14.16 -16.84
C MET A 191 13.10 13.79 -15.39
N ALA A 192 13.67 12.62 -15.14
CA ALA A 192 14.14 12.20 -13.83
C ALA A 192 15.19 13.18 -13.28
N ASP A 193 16.19 13.52 -14.10
CA ASP A 193 17.25 14.48 -13.75
C ASP A 193 16.69 15.86 -13.37
N LYS A 194 15.68 16.34 -14.11
CA LYS A 194 15.04 17.63 -13.84
C LYS A 194 14.44 17.71 -12.43
N TYR A 195 13.94 16.59 -11.90
CA TYR A 195 13.31 16.52 -10.58
C TYR A 195 14.19 15.84 -9.52
N SER A 196 15.38 15.36 -9.90
CA SER A 196 16.28 14.57 -9.05
C SER A 196 15.59 13.32 -8.46
N LEU A 197 14.83 12.64 -9.31
CA LEU A 197 14.19 11.35 -9.04
C LEU A 197 15.08 10.20 -9.54
#